data_AF-A0A939P9V1-F1
#
_entry.id   AF-A0A939P9V1-F1
#
_cell.length_a   1.000
_cell.length_b   1.000
_cell.length_c   1.000
_cell.angle_alpha   90.00
_cell.angle_beta   90.00
_cell.angle_gamma   90.00
#
_symmetry.space_group_name_H-M   'P 1'
#
loop_
_entity.id
_entity.type
_entity.pdbx_description
1 polymer ?
#
loop_
_entity_poly.entity_id
_entity_poly.type
_entity_poly.pdbx_seq_one_letter_code
_entity_poly.pdbx_strand_id
1 'polypeptide(L)'
;MRFKERVLATVTRLAAVLLVPLAACRAPGNACHAPGNACRAPGRARFLACQWALGLRFPAEDLRGLAPEALTAFMCARAEAFWRDGQLIGLTSGHRDAAEQRRIFAEEVRRTGSISAARRRVLPPEESMHVRGLAIDVRPTEGARWLEQNGGRYGLYRVYENEWWHFEFRTVEPVRLPHPDAAAEACAHGIAFGLCPLHGNGPWHYRLSPLAAAADCPPMYGDPGDPAKGPRRRW
;
A
#
# COMPACT_ATOMS: atom_id res chain seq x y z
N MET A 1 -1.89 -0.77 -25.09
CA MET A 1 -2.03 0.66 -24.74
C MET A 1 -2.70 1.41 -25.89
N ARG A 2 -3.86 2.01 -25.65
CA ARG A 2 -4.67 2.71 -26.65
C ARG A 2 -3.95 4.00 -27.09
N PHE A 3 -4.18 4.48 -28.32
CA PHE A 3 -3.49 5.67 -28.87
C PHE A 3 -3.58 6.90 -27.94
N LYS A 4 -4.78 7.19 -27.42
CA LYS A 4 -5.03 8.28 -26.46
C LYS A 4 -4.15 8.19 -25.21
N GLU A 5 -3.95 7.00 -24.67
CA GLU A 5 -3.11 6.80 -23.48
C GLU A 5 -1.65 7.12 -23.77
N ARG A 6 -1.16 6.80 -24.97
CA ARG A 6 0.21 7.11 -25.40
C ARG A 6 0.40 8.61 -25.57
N VAL A 7 -0.55 9.30 -26.19
CA VAL A 7 -0.51 10.76 -26.33
C VAL A 7 -0.49 11.42 -24.95
N LEU A 8 -1.40 11.03 -24.05
CA LEU A 8 -1.44 11.57 -22.69
C LEU A 8 -0.14 11.30 -21.93
N ALA A 9 0.42 10.10 -22.04
CA ALA A 9 1.69 9.77 -21.39
C ALA A 9 2.86 10.64 -21.90
N THR A 10 2.95 10.83 -23.22
CA THR A 10 3.94 11.71 -23.83
C THR A 10 3.77 13.16 -23.37
N VAL A 11 2.54 13.69 -23.39
CA VAL A 11 2.25 15.05 -22.94
C VAL A 11 2.62 15.24 -21.46
N THR A 12 2.28 14.29 -20.58
CA THR A 12 2.65 14.36 -19.16
C THR A 12 4.17 14.39 -18.99
N ARG A 13 4.92 13.59 -19.75
CA ARG A 13 6.38 13.58 -19.71
C ARG A 13 6.99 14.89 -20.20
N LEU A 14 6.47 15.46 -21.30
CA LEU A 14 6.92 16.76 -21.80
C LEU A 14 6.63 17.87 -20.78
N ALA A 15 5.44 17.87 -20.18
CA ALA A 15 5.10 18.80 -19.12
C ALA A 15 6.09 18.70 -17.94
N ALA A 16 6.45 17.50 -17.50
CA ALA A 16 7.45 17.33 -16.44
C ALA A 16 8.82 17.90 -16.82
N VAL A 17 9.28 17.68 -18.04
CA VAL A 17 10.57 18.24 -18.53
C VAL A 17 10.53 19.77 -18.51
N LEU A 18 9.45 20.38 -18.99
CA LEU A 18 9.26 21.83 -19.00
C LEU A 18 9.15 22.43 -17.59
N LEU A 19 8.67 21.66 -16.61
CA LEU A 19 8.55 22.07 -15.22
C LEU A 19 9.87 21.96 -14.42
N VAL A 20 10.90 21.27 -14.93
CA VAL A 20 12.17 21.08 -14.20
C VAL A 20 12.85 22.41 -13.80
N PRO A 21 12.96 23.44 -14.67
CA PRO A 21 13.59 24.70 -14.29
C PRO A 21 12.86 25.40 -13.13
N LEU A 22 11.52 25.42 -13.18
CA LEU A 22 10.69 25.98 -12.12
C LEU A 22 10.82 25.20 -10.81
N ALA A 23 10.90 23.86 -10.90
CA ALA A 23 11.12 23.01 -9.74
C ALA A 23 12.51 23.23 -9.11
N ALA A 24 13.54 23.48 -9.91
CA ALA A 24 14.88 23.79 -9.43
C ALA A 24 14.93 25.10 -8.64
N CYS A 25 14.21 26.14 -9.08
CA CYS A 25 14.10 27.41 -8.34
C CYS A 25 13.41 27.24 -6.98
N ARG A 26 12.40 26.36 -6.87
CA ARG A 26 11.66 26.12 -5.62
C ARG A 26 12.36 25.17 -4.65
N ALA A 27 13.30 24.38 -5.14
CA ALA A 27 13.96 23.34 -4.36
C ALA A 27 15.46 23.29 -4.71
N PRO A 28 16.24 24.33 -4.36
CA PRO A 28 17.67 24.33 -4.59
C PRO A 28 18.32 23.16 -3.84
N GLY A 29 19.18 22.41 -4.54
CA GLY A 29 19.91 21.26 -3.98
C GLY A 29 19.68 19.94 -4.74
N ASN A 30 20.67 19.05 -4.64
CA ASN A 30 20.80 17.91 -5.55
C ASN A 30 20.21 16.61 -4.98
N ALA A 31 20.03 16.54 -3.65
CA ALA A 31 19.66 15.32 -2.95
C ALA A 31 18.21 15.34 -2.46
N CYS A 32 17.40 14.40 -2.94
CA CYS A 32 16.18 13.98 -2.27
C CYS A 32 16.57 13.20 -1.01
N HIS A 33 16.59 13.86 0.15
CA HIS A 33 16.80 13.19 1.43
C HIS A 33 15.49 12.50 1.83
N ALA A 34 15.23 11.33 1.27
CA ALA A 34 14.40 10.35 1.97
C ALA A 34 15.30 9.70 3.04
N PRO A 35 14.84 9.52 4.29
CA PRO A 35 15.60 8.76 5.27
C PRO A 35 15.71 7.31 4.76
N GLY A 36 16.95 6.86 4.59
CA GLY A 36 17.27 5.56 3.98
C GLY A 36 17.51 5.62 2.47
N ASN A 37 18.43 4.78 2.04
CA ASN A 37 18.85 4.44 0.67
C ASN A 37 17.72 3.93 -0.28
N ALA A 38 16.44 4.08 0.08
CA ALA A 38 15.31 3.53 -0.66
C ALA A 38 14.87 4.39 -1.86
N CYS A 39 15.03 5.72 -1.78
CA CYS A 39 14.58 6.61 -2.85
C CYS A 39 15.67 6.80 -3.91
N ARG A 40 15.65 5.96 -4.96
CA ARG A 40 16.45 6.14 -6.19
C ARG A 40 15.87 7.19 -7.16
N ALA A 41 15.02 8.07 -6.64
CA ALA A 41 14.42 9.13 -7.41
C ALA A 41 15.50 10.01 -8.05
N PRO A 42 15.23 10.59 -9.23
CA PRO A 42 16.13 11.56 -9.80
C PRO A 42 16.23 12.80 -8.91
N GLY A 43 17.27 13.62 -9.11
CA GLY A 43 17.54 14.80 -8.29
C GLY A 43 16.30 15.66 -8.00
N ARG A 44 16.32 16.37 -6.87
CA ARG A 44 15.14 17.01 -6.24
C ARG A 44 14.20 17.75 -7.20
N ALA A 45 14.74 18.51 -8.15
CA ALA A 45 13.95 19.23 -9.16
C ALA A 45 13.15 18.28 -10.09
N ARG A 46 13.77 17.20 -10.56
CA ARG A 46 13.11 16.20 -11.42
C ARG A 46 12.05 15.41 -10.64
N PHE A 47 12.35 15.08 -9.38
CA PHE A 47 11.35 14.48 -8.51
C PHE A 47 10.12 15.38 -8.39
N LEU A 48 10.29 16.65 -8.01
CA LEU A 48 9.19 17.61 -7.83
C LEU A 48 8.41 17.86 -9.13
N ALA A 49 9.10 18.07 -10.24
CA ALA A 49 8.47 18.28 -11.55
C ALA A 49 7.63 17.06 -11.99
N CYS A 50 8.10 15.84 -11.69
CA CYS A 50 7.32 14.62 -11.91
C CYS A 50 6.05 14.59 -11.05
N GLN A 51 6.15 14.93 -9.76
CA GLN A 51 4.96 14.96 -8.88
C GLN A 51 3.91 15.96 -9.40
N TRP A 52 4.33 17.14 -9.85
CA TRP A 52 3.43 18.14 -10.45
C TRP A 52 2.78 17.66 -11.75
N ALA A 53 3.57 17.09 -12.66
CA ALA A 53 3.04 16.57 -13.92
C ALA A 53 2.05 15.41 -13.71
N LEU A 54 2.33 14.52 -12.77
CA LEU A 54 1.41 13.44 -12.38
C LEU A 54 0.12 14.00 -11.75
N GLY A 55 0.21 15.04 -10.92
CA GLY A 55 -0.96 15.74 -10.37
C GLY A 55 -1.84 16.36 -11.45
N LEU A 56 -1.25 16.96 -12.49
CA LEU A 56 -2.00 17.44 -13.66
C LEU A 56 -2.65 16.30 -14.46
N ARG A 57 -1.98 15.15 -14.54
CA ARG A 57 -2.48 13.97 -15.27
C ARG A 57 -3.59 13.23 -14.53
N PHE A 58 -3.52 13.21 -13.20
CA PHE A 58 -4.45 12.50 -12.31
C PHE A 58 -5.05 13.48 -11.29
N PRO A 59 -5.87 14.46 -11.73
CA PRO A 59 -6.33 15.55 -10.87
C PRO A 59 -7.26 15.10 -9.72
N ALA A 60 -7.83 13.89 -9.83
CA ALA A 60 -8.69 13.28 -8.80
C ALA A 60 -7.93 12.35 -7.84
N GLU A 61 -6.61 12.22 -7.97
CA GLU A 61 -5.80 11.49 -6.99
C GLU A 61 -5.76 12.25 -5.66
N ASP A 62 -5.90 11.51 -4.55
CA ASP A 62 -5.70 12.03 -3.20
C ASP A 62 -4.69 11.18 -2.45
N LEU A 63 -3.57 11.80 -2.05
CA LEU A 63 -2.49 11.16 -1.29
C LEU A 63 -2.58 11.44 0.20
N ARG A 64 -3.54 12.26 0.65
CA ARG A 64 -3.69 12.61 2.06
C ARG A 64 -4.06 11.38 2.88
N GLY A 65 -3.58 11.33 4.13
CA GLY A 65 -3.83 10.23 5.05
C GLY A 65 -3.00 8.97 4.80
N LEU A 66 -2.21 8.89 3.72
CA LEU A 66 -1.21 7.83 3.58
C LEU A 66 -0.18 7.93 4.71
N ALA A 67 0.23 6.79 5.24
CA ALA A 67 1.32 6.71 6.20
C ALA A 67 2.60 7.30 5.56
N PRO A 68 3.45 8.00 6.33
CA PRO A 68 4.63 8.68 5.77
C PRO A 68 5.55 7.77 4.95
N GLU A 69 5.72 6.52 5.38
CA GLU A 69 6.54 5.50 4.72
C GLU A 69 5.90 5.05 3.40
N ALA A 70 4.59 4.79 3.40
CA ALA A 70 3.84 4.40 2.21
C ALA A 70 3.81 5.54 1.16
N LEU A 71 3.60 6.78 1.62
CA LEU A 71 3.66 7.96 0.76
C LEU A 71 5.04 8.12 0.12
N THR A 72 6.10 7.99 0.91
CA THR A 72 7.49 8.08 0.43
C THR A 72 7.78 6.98 -0.58
N ALA A 73 7.45 5.74 -0.25
CA ALA A 73 7.61 4.58 -1.12
C ALA A 73 6.91 4.79 -2.47
N PHE A 74 5.63 5.20 -2.43
CA PHE A 74 4.83 5.43 -3.64
C PHE A 74 5.40 6.56 -4.50
N MET A 75 5.75 7.69 -3.90
CA MET A 75 6.29 8.84 -4.64
C MET A 75 7.66 8.54 -5.25
N CYS A 76 8.52 7.77 -4.56
CA CYS A 76 9.82 7.34 -5.08
C CYS A 76 9.66 6.33 -6.23
N ALA A 77 8.81 5.31 -6.05
CA ALA A 77 8.51 4.32 -7.07
C ALA A 77 7.98 4.97 -8.35
N ARG A 78 6.98 5.85 -8.24
CA ARG A 78 6.41 6.54 -9.41
C ARG A 78 7.38 7.51 -10.09
N ALA A 79 8.29 8.13 -9.33
CA ALA A 79 9.31 9.00 -9.92
C ALA A 79 10.36 8.19 -10.70
N GLU A 80 10.78 7.04 -10.19
CA GLU A 80 11.70 6.16 -10.91
C GLU A 80 11.07 5.62 -12.20
N ALA A 81 9.86 5.05 -12.08
CA ALA A 81 9.08 4.55 -13.22
C ALA A 81 8.92 5.62 -14.30
N PHE A 82 8.61 6.86 -13.90
CA PHE A 82 8.40 7.97 -14.80
C PHE A 82 9.65 8.34 -15.59
N TRP A 83 10.78 8.50 -14.91
CA TRP A 83 11.99 9.06 -15.53
C TRP A 83 12.89 8.02 -16.18
N ARG A 84 12.92 6.79 -15.66
CA ARG A 84 13.73 5.71 -16.22
C ARG A 84 13.00 4.99 -17.34
N ASP A 85 11.73 4.66 -17.09
CA ASP A 85 10.98 3.73 -17.96
C ASP A 85 9.84 4.43 -18.71
N GLY A 86 9.61 5.72 -18.46
CA GLY A 86 8.52 6.47 -19.08
C GLY A 86 7.13 6.04 -18.63
N GLN A 87 7.03 5.25 -17.55
CA GLN A 87 5.79 4.70 -17.05
C GLN A 87 5.10 5.67 -16.10
N LEU A 88 3.81 5.89 -16.32
CA LEU A 88 2.98 6.68 -15.41
C LEU A 88 2.35 5.78 -14.35
N ILE A 89 2.40 6.24 -13.11
CA ILE A 89 1.74 5.60 -11.97
C ILE A 89 0.94 6.68 -11.25
N GLY A 90 -0.35 6.46 -11.12
CA GLY A 90 -1.27 7.30 -10.38
C GLY A 90 -2.12 6.45 -9.44
N LEU A 91 -2.74 7.10 -8.47
CA LEU A 91 -3.58 6.49 -7.47
C LEU A 91 -5.05 6.64 -7.84
N THR A 92 -5.79 5.55 -7.66
CA THR A 92 -7.26 5.51 -7.70
C THR A 92 -7.83 5.68 -6.30
N SER A 93 -7.28 4.97 -5.32
CA SER A 93 -7.68 5.06 -3.91
C SER A 93 -6.47 4.88 -2.99
N GLY A 94 -6.35 5.76 -1.99
CA GLY A 94 -5.30 5.73 -0.98
C GLY A 94 -5.87 5.49 0.40
N HIS A 95 -5.65 6.41 1.33
CA HIS A 95 -6.27 6.32 2.65
C HIS A 95 -7.80 6.40 2.57
N ARG A 96 -8.48 5.68 3.47
CA ARG A 96 -9.94 5.70 3.62
C ARG A 96 -10.32 5.84 5.08
N ASP A 97 -11.29 6.70 5.39
CA ASP A 97 -11.81 6.80 6.74
C ASP A 97 -12.49 5.49 7.18
N ALA A 98 -12.36 5.13 8.46
CA ALA A 98 -12.98 3.92 9.01
C ALA A 98 -14.51 3.90 8.81
N ALA A 99 -15.18 5.05 8.91
CA ALA A 99 -16.62 5.17 8.70
C ALA A 99 -17.03 4.96 7.23
N GLU A 100 -16.19 5.37 6.27
CA GLU A 100 -16.39 5.08 4.85
C GLU A 100 -16.18 3.59 4.58
N GLN A 101 -15.08 3.02 5.05
CA GLN A 101 -14.81 1.58 4.91
C GLN A 101 -15.94 0.73 5.49
N ARG A 102 -16.47 1.11 6.66
CA ARG A 102 -17.62 0.41 7.29
C ARG A 102 -18.87 0.44 6.40
N ARG A 103 -19.14 1.56 5.72
CA ARG A 103 -20.27 1.69 4.79
C ARG A 103 -20.10 0.78 3.58
N ILE A 104 -18.92 0.78 2.95
CA ILE A 104 -18.63 -0.07 1.78
C ILE A 104 -18.72 -1.55 2.15
N PHE A 105 -18.18 -1.93 3.31
CA PHE A 105 -18.29 -3.30 3.81
C PHE A 105 -19.74 -3.71 4.03
N ALA A 106 -20.54 -2.88 4.71
CA ALA A 106 -21.96 -3.15 4.94
C ALA A 106 -22.77 -3.23 3.63
N GLU A 107 -22.42 -2.45 2.61
CA GLU A 107 -23.02 -2.55 1.28
C GLU A 107 -22.66 -3.87 0.59
N GLU A 108 -21.40 -4.28 0.64
CA GLU A 108 -20.96 -5.56 0.07
C GLU A 108 -21.60 -6.76 0.79
N VAL A 109 -21.79 -6.68 2.11
CA VAL A 109 -22.55 -7.68 2.90
C VAL A 109 -24.00 -7.74 2.43
N ARG A 110 -24.68 -6.59 2.25
CA ARG A 110 -26.05 -6.55 1.71
C ARG A 110 -26.13 -7.13 0.30
N ARG A 111 -25.15 -6.82 -0.55
CA ARG A 111 -25.11 -7.27 -1.95
C ARG A 111 -24.91 -8.78 -2.07
N THR A 112 -24.07 -9.35 -1.21
CA THR A 112 -23.71 -10.78 -1.25
C THR A 112 -24.62 -11.65 -0.37
N GLY A 113 -25.30 -11.06 0.61
CA GLY A 113 -26.09 -11.78 1.61
C GLY A 113 -25.25 -12.56 2.63
N SER A 114 -23.91 -12.42 2.62
CA SER A 114 -23.02 -13.19 3.48
C SER A 114 -21.76 -12.40 3.83
N ILE A 115 -21.44 -12.35 5.13
CA ILE A 115 -20.21 -11.72 5.63
C ILE A 115 -18.98 -12.40 5.02
N SER A 116 -18.93 -13.72 5.01
CA SER A 116 -17.80 -14.47 4.43
C SER A 116 -17.64 -14.20 2.94
N ALA A 117 -18.75 -14.10 2.18
CA ALA A 117 -18.68 -13.78 0.76
C ALA A 117 -18.22 -12.33 0.51
N ALA A 118 -18.63 -11.39 1.37
CA ALA A 118 -18.24 -9.99 1.29
C ALA A 118 -16.74 -9.79 1.58
N ARG A 119 -16.21 -10.49 2.59
CA ARG A 119 -14.80 -10.42 3.01
C ARG A 119 -13.82 -10.83 1.91
N ARG A 120 -14.25 -11.60 0.90
CA ARG A 120 -13.45 -11.93 -0.29
C ARG A 120 -13.21 -10.75 -1.24
N ARG A 121 -13.86 -9.60 -1.02
CA ARG A 121 -13.73 -8.39 -1.85
C ARG A 121 -13.51 -7.12 -1.03
N VAL A 122 -14.10 -7.04 0.17
CA VAL A 122 -14.04 -5.86 1.02
C VAL A 122 -13.81 -6.30 2.46
N LEU A 123 -12.73 -5.83 3.07
CA LEU A 123 -12.44 -6.09 4.48
C LEU A 123 -13.22 -5.10 5.39
N PRO A 124 -13.54 -5.51 6.63
CA PRO A 124 -14.05 -4.58 7.64
C PRO A 124 -12.99 -3.50 7.98
N PRO A 125 -13.41 -2.36 8.58
CA PRO A 125 -12.51 -1.24 8.83
C PRO A 125 -11.30 -1.57 9.71
N GLU A 126 -11.44 -2.51 10.64
CA GLU A 126 -10.37 -2.93 11.55
C GLU A 126 -9.24 -3.70 10.83
N GLU A 127 -9.52 -4.28 9.65
CA GLU A 127 -8.59 -5.09 8.88
C GLU A 127 -8.09 -4.40 7.60
N SER A 128 -8.72 -3.28 7.20
CA SER A 128 -8.40 -2.60 5.94
C SER A 128 -7.10 -1.81 6.02
N MET A 129 -6.14 -2.16 5.17
CA MET A 129 -4.87 -1.44 5.06
C MET A 129 -5.01 -0.04 4.45
N HIS A 130 -6.13 0.24 3.76
CA HIS A 130 -6.49 1.60 3.35
C HIS A 130 -6.80 2.48 4.57
N VAL A 131 -7.48 1.94 5.60
CA VAL A 131 -7.76 2.67 6.84
C VAL A 131 -6.47 3.00 7.59
N ARG A 132 -5.48 2.11 7.52
CA ARG A 132 -4.14 2.36 8.10
C ARG A 132 -3.27 3.30 7.27
N GLY A 133 -3.71 3.73 6.09
CA GLY A 133 -2.92 4.55 5.17
C GLY A 133 -1.75 3.81 4.53
N LEU A 134 -1.77 2.48 4.55
CA LEU A 134 -0.67 1.62 4.09
C LEU A 134 -0.97 0.93 2.76
N ALA A 135 -2.19 1.02 2.25
CA ALA A 135 -2.59 0.48 0.95
C ALA A 135 -2.79 1.56 -0.11
N ILE A 136 -2.54 1.17 -1.36
CA ILE A 136 -2.71 1.98 -2.56
C ILE A 136 -3.33 1.15 -3.68
N ASP A 137 -4.41 1.68 -4.27
CA ASP A 137 -5.02 1.12 -5.48
C ASP A 137 -4.53 1.89 -6.70
N VAL A 138 -3.77 1.24 -7.56
CA VAL A 138 -2.94 1.88 -8.58
C VAL A 138 -3.57 1.84 -9.97
N ARG A 139 -3.34 2.91 -10.73
CA ARG A 139 -3.68 3.06 -12.15
C ARG A 139 -2.54 3.68 -12.95
N PRO A 140 -2.53 3.56 -14.29
CA PRO A 140 -3.29 2.58 -15.07
C PRO A 140 -2.75 1.16 -14.85
N THR A 141 -3.32 0.17 -15.56
CA THR A 141 -2.86 -1.23 -15.50
C THR A 141 -1.37 -1.38 -15.79
N GLU A 142 -0.82 -0.59 -16.71
CA GLU A 142 0.61 -0.58 -16.99
C GLU A 142 1.44 -0.07 -15.79
N GLY A 143 0.91 0.88 -15.02
CA GLY A 143 1.53 1.37 -13.80
C GLY A 143 1.53 0.32 -12.69
N ALA A 144 0.41 -0.37 -12.51
CA ALA A 144 0.31 -1.51 -11.59
C ALA A 144 1.27 -2.65 -11.99
N ARG A 145 1.36 -2.96 -13.29
CA ARG A 145 2.32 -3.97 -13.80
C ARG A 145 3.77 -3.58 -13.51
N TRP A 146 4.11 -2.30 -13.59
CA TRP A 146 5.45 -1.84 -13.24
C TRP A 146 5.74 -2.03 -11.75
N LEU A 147 4.77 -1.73 -10.87
CA LEU A 147 4.91 -1.96 -9.42
C LEU A 147 4.98 -3.44 -9.07
N GLU A 148 4.24 -4.31 -9.77
CA GLU A 148 4.36 -5.76 -9.59
C GLU A 148 5.82 -6.24 -9.77
N GLN A 149 6.51 -5.70 -10.78
CA GLN A 149 7.87 -6.11 -11.14
C GLN A 149 8.96 -5.41 -10.32
N ASN A 150 8.72 -4.17 -9.89
CA ASN A 150 9.76 -3.31 -9.33
C ASN A 150 9.46 -2.83 -7.90
N GLY A 151 8.22 -2.94 -7.44
CA GLY A 151 7.69 -2.33 -6.22
C GLY A 151 8.35 -2.83 -4.94
N GLY A 152 8.78 -4.09 -4.91
CA GLY A 152 9.40 -4.70 -3.72
C GLY A 152 10.62 -3.92 -3.21
N ARG A 153 11.39 -3.26 -4.09
CA ARG A 153 12.55 -2.43 -3.69
C ARG A 153 12.16 -1.19 -2.88
N TYR A 154 10.89 -0.77 -2.96
CA TYR A 154 10.32 0.34 -2.18
C TYR A 154 9.42 -0.16 -1.05
N GLY A 155 9.32 -1.48 -0.85
CA GLY A 155 8.38 -2.07 0.09
C GLY A 155 6.93 -2.08 -0.39
N LEU A 156 6.66 -1.89 -1.69
CA LEU A 156 5.30 -1.94 -2.25
C LEU A 156 5.05 -3.29 -2.89
N TYR A 157 4.13 -4.06 -2.31
CA TYR A 157 3.83 -5.42 -2.76
C TYR A 157 2.35 -5.57 -3.07
N ARG A 158 2.03 -6.25 -4.16
CA ARG A 158 0.66 -6.71 -4.39
C ARG A 158 0.39 -7.94 -3.53
N VAL A 159 -0.59 -7.80 -2.66
CA VAL A 159 -0.94 -8.79 -1.63
C VAL A 159 -1.97 -9.80 -2.13
N TYR A 160 -2.93 -9.37 -2.95
CA TYR A 160 -4.03 -10.21 -3.40
C TYR A 160 -3.96 -10.55 -4.90
N GLU A 161 -4.12 -11.83 -5.22
CA GLU A 161 -4.10 -12.35 -6.60
C GLU A 161 -5.31 -11.87 -7.41
N ASN A 162 -6.48 -11.75 -6.79
CA ASN A 162 -7.68 -11.22 -7.46
C ASN A 162 -7.66 -9.70 -7.68
N GLU A 163 -6.74 -8.95 -7.06
CA GLU A 163 -6.69 -7.48 -7.10
C GLU A 163 -5.38 -6.99 -7.70
N TRP A 164 -5.29 -6.97 -9.03
CA TRP A 164 -4.08 -6.54 -9.75
C TRP A 164 -3.69 -5.08 -9.52
N TRP A 165 -4.63 -4.26 -9.04
CA TRP A 165 -4.44 -2.85 -8.75
C TRP A 165 -3.97 -2.59 -7.31
N HIS A 166 -4.14 -3.54 -6.39
CA HIS A 166 -3.96 -3.30 -4.96
C HIS A 166 -2.54 -3.62 -4.49
N PHE A 167 -1.88 -2.64 -3.89
CA PHE A 167 -0.55 -2.79 -3.31
C PHE A 167 -0.54 -2.27 -1.87
N GLU A 168 0.26 -2.91 -1.03
CA GLU A 168 0.45 -2.50 0.36
C GLU A 168 1.93 -2.22 0.62
N PHE A 169 2.19 -1.22 1.47
CA PHE A 169 3.51 -1.00 2.03
C PHE A 169 3.81 -2.04 3.11
N ARG A 170 4.88 -2.81 2.92
CA ARG A 170 5.39 -3.82 3.86
C ARG A 170 6.91 -3.70 3.93
N THR A 171 7.47 -3.86 5.12
CA THR A 171 8.93 -3.91 5.33
C THR A 171 9.55 -5.24 4.92
N VAL A 172 8.71 -6.28 4.80
CA VAL A 172 9.08 -7.63 4.38
C VAL A 172 8.12 -8.06 3.29
N GLU A 173 8.62 -8.78 2.28
CA GLU A 173 7.78 -9.34 1.22
C GLU A 173 6.71 -10.28 1.79
N PRO A 174 5.41 -10.00 1.58
CA PRO A 174 4.34 -10.84 2.08
C PRO A 174 4.14 -12.06 1.16
N VAL A 175 3.56 -13.13 1.72
CA VAL A 175 3.01 -14.21 0.90
C VAL A 175 1.80 -13.68 0.14
N ARG A 176 1.74 -13.95 -1.17
CA ARG A 176 0.58 -13.62 -1.99
C ARG A 176 -0.63 -14.47 -1.60
N LEU A 177 -1.74 -13.80 -1.36
CA LEU A 177 -3.01 -14.41 -1.00
C LEU A 177 -3.97 -14.43 -2.19
N PRO A 178 -4.86 -15.42 -2.33
CA PRO A 178 -5.81 -15.45 -3.43
C PRO A 178 -6.83 -14.30 -3.37
N HIS A 179 -7.23 -13.89 -2.17
CA HIS A 179 -8.17 -12.79 -1.89
C HIS A 179 -8.04 -12.26 -0.45
N PRO A 180 -8.66 -11.12 -0.11
CA PRO A 180 -8.54 -10.50 1.22
C PRO A 180 -8.86 -11.41 2.42
N ASP A 181 -9.93 -12.20 2.34
CA ASP A 181 -10.31 -13.08 3.46
C ASP A 181 -9.36 -14.28 3.69
N ALA A 182 -8.45 -14.58 2.76
CA ALA A 182 -7.63 -15.79 2.83
C ALA A 182 -6.68 -15.79 4.03
N ALA A 183 -6.28 -14.62 4.51
CA ALA A 183 -5.51 -14.47 5.75
C ALA A 183 -6.29 -14.96 6.99
N ALA A 184 -7.58 -14.59 7.07
CA ALA A 184 -8.45 -15.01 8.17
C ALA A 184 -8.74 -16.52 8.09
N GLU A 185 -8.97 -17.05 6.88
CA GLU A 185 -9.14 -18.48 6.64
C GLU A 185 -7.88 -19.27 7.04
N ALA A 186 -6.68 -18.79 6.68
CA ALA A 186 -5.42 -19.43 7.07
C ALA A 186 -5.20 -19.42 8.58
N CYS A 187 -5.51 -18.31 9.27
CA CYS A 187 -5.49 -18.26 10.73
C CYS A 187 -6.46 -19.27 11.36
N ALA A 188 -7.70 -19.36 10.87
CA ALA A 188 -8.69 -20.28 11.40
C ALA A 188 -8.26 -21.75 11.22
N HIS A 189 -7.70 -22.11 10.07
CA HIS A 189 -7.13 -23.44 9.86
C HIS A 189 -5.90 -23.68 10.72
N GLY A 190 -5.02 -22.68 10.89
CA GLY A 190 -3.87 -22.77 11.78
C GLY A 190 -4.28 -23.14 13.21
N ILE A 191 -5.32 -22.49 13.75
CA ILE A 191 -5.87 -22.80 15.08
C ILE A 191 -6.32 -24.27 15.16
N ALA A 192 -6.98 -24.79 14.12
CA ALA A 192 -7.38 -26.21 14.07
C ALA A 192 -6.19 -27.19 14.09
N PHE A 193 -4.99 -26.75 13.69
CA PHE A 193 -3.73 -27.50 13.76
C PHE A 193 -2.85 -27.11 14.96
N GLY A 194 -3.39 -26.37 15.94
CA GLY A 194 -2.67 -25.96 17.14
C GLY A 194 -1.73 -24.78 16.96
N LEU A 195 -1.84 -24.03 15.86
CA LEU A 195 -1.06 -22.82 15.57
C LEU A 195 -1.87 -21.59 16.01
N CYS A 196 -1.49 -20.99 17.15
CA CYS A 196 -2.12 -19.77 17.63
C CYS A 196 -1.36 -18.51 17.17
N PRO A 197 -2.06 -17.47 16.70
CA PRO A 197 -1.47 -16.16 16.42
C PRO A 197 -0.84 -15.54 17.68
N LEU A 198 0.34 -14.93 17.53
CA LEU A 198 1.07 -14.29 18.63
C LEU A 198 0.72 -12.81 18.83
N HIS A 199 0.35 -12.11 17.75
CA HIS A 199 0.10 -10.67 17.75
C HIS A 199 -1.23 -10.34 17.06
N GLY A 200 -1.93 -9.32 17.57
CA GLY A 200 -3.22 -8.88 17.01
C GLY A 200 -3.15 -8.14 15.67
N ASN A 201 -1.95 -7.98 15.08
CA ASN A 201 -1.74 -7.16 13.89
C ASN A 201 -1.38 -7.96 12.62
N GLY A 202 -1.54 -9.29 12.59
CA GLY A 202 -1.51 -10.05 11.34
C GLY A 202 -1.29 -11.57 11.49
N PRO A 203 -1.58 -12.35 10.43
CA PRO A 203 -1.60 -13.82 10.43
C PRO A 203 -0.21 -14.49 10.43
N TRP A 204 0.88 -13.73 10.56
CA TRP A 204 2.21 -14.20 10.17
C TRP A 204 3.08 -14.75 11.32
N HIS A 205 2.74 -14.45 12.57
CA HIS A 205 3.46 -14.96 13.74
C HIS A 205 2.61 -15.96 14.50
N TYR A 206 3.02 -17.23 14.51
CA TYR A 206 2.33 -18.32 15.18
C TYR A 206 3.22 -19.01 16.20
N ARG A 207 2.60 -19.52 17.27
CA ARG A 207 3.22 -20.46 18.21
C ARG A 207 2.39 -21.74 18.23
N LEU A 208 3.08 -22.87 18.19
CA LEU A 208 2.47 -24.16 18.47
C LEU A 208 2.01 -24.18 19.94
N SER A 209 0.70 -24.24 20.14
CA SER A 209 0.08 -24.40 21.44
C SER A 209 -0.59 -25.77 21.48
N PRO A 210 -0.06 -26.75 22.24
CA PRO A 210 -0.68 -28.07 22.36
C PRO A 210 -2.09 -28.03 22.99
N LEU A 211 -2.51 -26.89 23.54
CA LEU A 211 -3.87 -26.67 24.05
C LEU A 211 -4.84 -26.13 23.01
N ALA A 212 -4.38 -25.59 21.88
CA ALA A 212 -5.26 -24.88 20.93
C ALA A 212 -6.20 -25.79 20.13
N ALA A 213 -5.86 -27.07 19.99
CA ALA A 213 -6.78 -28.07 19.42
C ALA A 213 -7.92 -28.46 20.39
N ALA A 214 -7.85 -28.05 21.67
CA ALA A 214 -8.78 -28.46 22.73
C ALA A 214 -9.34 -27.30 23.58
N ALA A 215 -8.78 -26.09 23.50
CA ALA A 215 -9.15 -24.89 24.25
C ALA A 215 -8.80 -23.62 23.43
N ASP A 216 -9.52 -22.52 23.70
CA ASP A 216 -9.29 -21.23 23.05
C ASP A 216 -7.81 -20.79 23.11
N CYS A 217 -7.34 -20.10 22.07
CA CYS A 217 -5.97 -19.59 22.04
C CYS A 217 -5.70 -18.67 23.25
N PRO A 218 -4.49 -18.73 23.83
CA PRO A 218 -4.09 -17.81 24.87
C PRO A 218 -4.16 -16.36 24.37
N PRO A 219 -4.41 -15.38 25.26
CA PRO A 219 -4.52 -13.98 24.88
C PRO A 219 -3.26 -13.51 24.15
N MET A 220 -3.45 -12.86 22.99
CA MET A 220 -2.36 -12.39 22.14
C MET A 220 -1.47 -11.37 22.86
N TYR A 221 -0.17 -11.37 22.55
CA TYR A 221 0.73 -10.32 23.01
C TYR A 221 0.40 -9.00 22.31
N GLY A 222 0.61 -7.89 23.01
CA GLY A 222 0.50 -6.56 22.41
C GLY A 222 1.43 -6.40 21.21
N ASP A 223 1.03 -5.56 20.26
CA ASP A 223 1.85 -5.24 19.09
C ASP A 223 3.19 -4.63 19.54
N PRO A 224 4.35 -5.23 19.21
CA PRO A 224 5.65 -4.67 19.55
C PRO A 224 5.94 -3.33 18.86
N GLY A 225 5.18 -2.97 17.81
CA GLY A 225 5.21 -1.68 17.14
C GLY A 225 4.27 -0.62 17.72
N ASP A 226 3.49 -0.93 18.77
CA ASP A 226 2.63 0.04 19.45
C ASP A 226 3.49 1.01 20.31
N PRO A 227 3.58 2.31 19.96
CA PRO A 227 4.35 3.27 20.73
C PRO A 227 3.80 3.48 22.15
N ALA A 228 2.57 3.03 22.46
CA ALA A 228 2.00 3.08 23.80
C ALA A 228 2.57 2.01 24.77
N LYS A 229 3.34 1.03 24.28
CA LYS A 229 3.84 -0.12 25.06
C LYS A 229 5.35 -0.35 25.03
N GLY A 230 6.14 0.65 24.62
CA GLY A 230 7.57 0.63 24.90
C GLY A 230 7.83 0.68 26.41
N PRO A 231 8.88 0.00 26.94
CA PRO A 231 9.23 0.18 28.35
C PRO A 231 9.51 1.65 28.60
N ARG A 232 8.75 2.29 29.51
CA ARG A 232 9.10 3.62 30.03
C ARG A 232 10.48 3.47 30.67
N ARG A 233 11.54 3.82 29.93
CA ARG A 233 12.88 3.95 30.49
C ARG A 233 12.81 5.12 31.46
N ARG A 234 12.67 4.79 32.74
CA ARG A 234 12.84 5.71 33.85
C ARG A 234 14.34 5.79 34.12
N TRP A 235 15.00 6.77 33.52
CA TRP A 235 16.22 7.45 33.99
C TRP A 235 16.26 8.81 33.33
#